data_AF-A0A6L2PVD5-F1
#
_entry.id   AF-A0A6L2PVD5-F1
#
_cell.length_a   1.000
_cell.length_b   1.000
_cell.length_c   1.000
_cell.angle_alpha   90.00
_cell.angle_beta   90.00
_cell.angle_gamma   90.00
#
_symmetry.space_group_name_H-M   'P 1'
#
loop_
_entity.id
_entity.type
_entity.pdbx_description
1 polymer ?
#
loop_
_entity_poly.entity_id
_entity_poly.type
_entity_poly.pdbx_seq_one_letter_code
_entity_poly.pdbx_strand_id
1 'polypeptide(L)'
;MILVCVDAFSEFVWLIPVHEATTMATIKALKERVFSNFSVPEFLVSDNARCFTSHEFQQFCVELGMKHVTKYPSCPQPSHAERFNHNLRAALILYHGDTHVTWDQNLTWLQLAFNTANHKATLATPFEVVFPLVWDHLFYVGGKSKI
;
A
#
# COMPACT_ATOMS: atom_id res chain seq x y z
N MET A 1 1.92 12.70 -4.66
CA MET A 1 2.67 11.83 -3.73
C MET A 1 2.12 10.41 -3.85
N ILE A 2 2.90 9.37 -3.53
CA ILE A 2 2.40 7.99 -3.42
C ILE A 2 2.52 7.58 -1.95
N LEU A 3 1.39 7.22 -1.33
CA LEU A 3 1.38 6.51 -0.06
C LEU A 3 1.60 5.02 -0.36
N VAL A 4 2.69 4.48 0.17
CA VAL A 4 3.05 3.06 0.03
C VAL A 4 2.73 2.35 1.34
N CYS A 5 1.86 1.36 1.27
CA CYS A 5 1.59 0.44 2.37
C CYS A 5 2.09 -0.95 1.97
N VAL A 6 2.74 -1.65 2.90
CA VAL A 6 3.27 -2.99 2.67
C VAL A 6 2.88 -3.87 3.85
N ASP A 7 2.27 -5.02 3.56
CA ASP A 7 2.11 -6.07 4.56
C ASP A 7 3.45 -6.78 4.78
N ALA A 8 3.94 -6.77 6.02
CA ALA A 8 5.29 -7.24 6.33
C ALA A 8 5.48 -8.76 6.19
N PHE A 9 4.38 -9.53 6.17
CA PHE A 9 4.44 -10.98 6.05
C PHE A 9 4.41 -11.45 4.59
N SER A 10 3.39 -11.00 3.84
CA SER A 10 3.20 -11.37 2.44
C SER A 10 4.01 -10.53 1.45
N GLU A 11 4.50 -9.38 1.90
CA GLU A 11 5.07 -8.31 1.06
C GLU A 11 4.04 -7.75 0.06
N PHE A 12 2.74 -7.92 0.32
CA PHE A 12 1.67 -7.34 -0.49
C PHE A 12 1.67 -5.82 -0.36
N VAL A 13 1.55 -5.14 -1.49
CA VAL A 13 1.68 -3.68 -1.56
C VAL A 13 0.40 -2.99 -2.01
N TRP A 14 0.16 -1.83 -1.41
CA TRP A 14 -0.83 -0.85 -1.86
C TRP A 14 -0.11 0.43 -2.24
N LEU A 15 -0.33 0.87 -3.48
CA LEU A 15 0.24 2.10 -4.03
C LEU A 15 -0.89 3.09 -4.25
N ILE A 16 -0.99 4.07 -3.35
CA ILE A 16 -2.15 4.95 -3.30
C ILE A 16 -1.71 6.37 -3.69
N PRO A 17 -2.22 6.94 -4.79
CA PRO A 17 -1.91 8.31 -5.14
C PRO A 17 -2.60 9.24 -4.14
N VAL A 18 -1.83 10.13 -3.53
CA VAL A 18 -2.34 11.14 -2.60
C VAL A 18 -1.85 12.52 -3.05
N HIS A 19 -2.77 13.48 -3.14
CA HIS A 19 -2.46 14.84 -3.57
C HIS A 19 -1.55 15.54 -2.54
N GLU A 20 -1.86 15.40 -1.26
CA GLU A 20 -1.15 16.04 -0.15
C GLU A 20 -0.87 15.08 1.00
N ALA A 21 0.27 15.26 1.67
CA ALA A 21 0.69 14.48 2.82
C ALA A 21 0.00 14.92 4.14
N THR A 22 -1.30 15.17 4.11
CA THR A 22 -2.08 15.55 5.30
C THR A 22 -2.56 14.32 6.05
N THR A 23 -2.78 14.45 7.36
CA THR A 23 -3.35 13.36 8.17
C THR A 23 -4.68 12.88 7.60
N MET A 24 -5.59 13.81 7.29
CA MET A 24 -6.92 13.47 6.80
C MET A 24 -6.88 12.73 5.45
N ALA A 25 -6.04 13.17 4.52
CA ALA A 25 -5.87 12.46 3.26
C ALA A 25 -5.28 11.06 3.45
N THR A 26 -4.35 10.91 4.39
CA THR A 26 -3.72 9.62 4.75
C THR A 26 -4.74 8.66 5.37
N ILE A 27 -5.53 9.11 6.34
CA ILE A 27 -6.60 8.32 6.96
C ILE A 27 -7.62 7.88 5.91
N LYS A 28 -8.06 8.81 5.05
CA LYS A 28 -9.01 8.51 3.98
C LYS A 28 -8.45 7.44 3.03
N ALA A 29 -7.19 7.60 2.59
CA ALA A 29 -6.51 6.64 1.74
C ALA A 29 -6.46 5.24 2.38
N LEU A 30 -6.05 5.13 3.65
CA LEU A 30 -5.99 3.86 4.36
C LEU A 30 -7.38 3.20 4.48
N LYS A 31 -8.41 3.97 4.86
CA LYS A 31 -9.79 3.47 4.99
C LYS A 31 -10.32 2.93 3.67
N GLU A 32 -10.22 3.72 2.59
CA GLU A 32 -10.89 3.44 1.32
C GLU A 32 -10.15 2.47 0.40
N ARG A 33 -8.82 2.32 0.57
CA ARG A 33 -7.99 1.55 -0.37
C ARG A 33 -7.35 0.32 0.24
N VAL A 34 -7.21 0.29 1.58
CA VAL A 34 -6.57 -0.83 2.28
C VAL A 34 -7.62 -1.54 3.14
N PHE A 35 -8.15 -0.86 4.15
CA PHE A 35 -8.93 -1.51 5.20
C PHE A 35 -10.33 -1.93 4.74
N SER A 36 -10.97 -1.20 3.84
CA SER A 36 -12.26 -1.59 3.26
C SER A 36 -12.21 -2.82 2.37
N ASN A 37 -11.06 -3.09 1.75
CA ASN A 37 -10.87 -4.19 0.80
C ASN A 37 -10.28 -5.44 1.46
N PHE A 38 -9.67 -5.26 2.63
CA PHE A 38 -9.02 -6.30 3.43
C PHE A 38 -9.57 -6.26 4.85
N SER A 39 -8.68 -6.13 5.83
CA SER A 39 -9.01 -5.98 7.23
C SER A 39 -8.11 -4.92 7.87
N VAL A 40 -8.41 -4.58 9.12
CA VAL A 40 -7.59 -3.69 9.93
C VAL A 40 -6.44 -4.50 10.56
N PRO A 41 -5.17 -4.06 10.45
CA PRO A 41 -4.05 -4.77 11.06
C PRO A 41 -4.00 -4.56 12.58
N GLU A 42 -3.41 -5.49 13.33
CA GLU A 42 -3.17 -5.29 14.76
C GLU A 42 -2.12 -4.20 15.01
N PHE A 43 -1.07 -4.15 14.19
CA PHE A 43 0.03 -3.19 14.30
C PHE A 43 0.17 -2.37 13.03
N LEU A 44 0.31 -1.06 13.20
CA LEU A 44 0.64 -0.15 12.10
C LEU A 44 1.99 0.50 12.40
N VAL A 45 2.97 0.29 11.52
CA VAL A 45 4.32 0.84 11.68
C VAL A 45 4.56 1.93 10.65
N SER A 46 4.94 3.13 11.08
CA SER A 46 5.26 4.26 10.21
C SER A 46 6.58 4.94 10.59
N ASP A 47 7.01 5.91 9.79
CA ASP A 47 8.01 6.89 10.22
C ASP A 47 7.38 7.95 11.14
N ASN A 48 8.17 8.96 11.51
CA ASN A 48 7.72 10.11 12.32
C ASN A 48 7.19 11.27 11.47
N ALA A 49 6.69 11.03 10.26
CA ALA A 49 6.06 12.10 9.49
C ALA A 49 4.84 12.66 10.22
N ARG A 50 4.62 13.97 10.10
CA ARG A 50 3.57 14.70 10.83
C ARG A 50 2.16 14.11 10.63
N CYS A 51 1.90 13.54 9.45
CA CYS A 51 0.62 12.91 9.15
C CYS A 51 0.34 11.64 9.97
N PHE A 52 1.38 10.95 10.43
CA PHE A 52 1.25 9.75 11.27
C PHE A 52 1.36 10.05 12.77
N THR A 53 1.98 11.17 13.15
CA THR A 53 2.16 11.54 14.57
C THR A 53 1.09 12.50 15.09
N SER A 54 0.12 12.93 14.26
CA SER A 54 -0.91 13.87 14.70
C SER A 54 -1.94 13.21 15.61
N HIS A 55 -2.62 14.03 16.42
CA HIS A 55 -3.65 13.56 17.35
C HIS A 55 -4.78 12.81 16.62
N GLU A 56 -5.21 13.32 15.48
CA GLU A 56 -6.27 12.70 14.66
C GLU A 56 -5.86 11.32 14.14
N PHE A 57 -4.58 11.13 13.81
CA PHE A 57 -4.07 9.83 13.38
C PHE A 57 -4.03 8.83 14.54
N GLN A 58 -3.59 9.29 15.71
CA GLN A 58 -3.57 8.45 16.92
C GLN A 58 -4.98 8.02 17.32
N GLN A 59 -5.93 8.96 17.32
CA GLN A 59 -7.33 8.66 17.61
C GLN A 59 -7.90 7.66 16.59
N PHE A 60 -7.64 7.85 15.30
CA PHE A 60 -8.02 6.90 14.26
C PHE A 60 -7.49 5.49 14.51
N CYS A 61 -6.23 5.36 14.97
CA CYS A 61 -5.66 4.07 15.31
C CYS A 61 -6.39 3.43 16.51
N VAL A 62 -6.66 4.20 17.56
CA VAL A 62 -7.39 3.73 18.75
C VAL A 62 -8.81 3.29 18.40
N GLU A 63 -9.54 4.06 17.59
CA GLU A 63 -10.91 3.76 17.16
C GLU A 63 -11.01 2.42 16.40
N LEU A 64 -9.97 2.08 15.63
CA LEU A 64 -9.88 0.82 14.91
C LEU A 64 -9.17 -0.30 15.69
N GLY A 65 -8.76 -0.05 16.94
CA GLY A 65 -8.05 -1.02 17.76
C GLY A 65 -6.62 -1.33 17.29
N MET A 66 -6.01 -0.45 16.48
CA MET A 66 -4.66 -0.59 15.98
C MET A 66 -3.63 -0.09 16.99
N LYS A 67 -2.53 -0.84 17.15
CA LYS A 67 -1.33 -0.40 17.86
C LYS A 67 -0.41 0.32 16.89
N HIS A 68 -0.35 1.65 16.97
CA HIS A 68 0.55 2.46 16.14
C HIS A 68 1.94 2.55 16.76
N VAL A 69 2.96 2.23 15.96
CA VAL A 69 4.38 2.27 16.36
C VAL A 69 5.13 3.13 15.35
N THR A 70 5.86 4.13 15.82
CA THR A 70 6.74 4.91 14.94
C THR A 70 8.19 4.43 15.04
N LYS A 71 8.85 4.32 13.89
CA LYS A 71 10.28 4.03 13.85
C LYS A 71 11.09 5.24 14.27
N TYR A 72 12.16 5.00 15.03
CA TYR A 72 13.13 6.05 15.35
C TYR A 72 13.90 6.48 14.08
N PRO A 73 14.21 7.78 13.89
CA PRO A 73 14.84 8.29 12.67
C PRO A 73 16.19 7.65 12.31
N SER A 74 16.94 7.16 13.30
CA SER A 74 18.23 6.49 13.09
C SER A 74 18.14 4.95 13.16
N CYS A 75 16.96 4.36 12.93
CA CYS A 75 16.82 2.91 12.91
C CYS A 75 17.74 2.34 11.82
N PRO A 76 18.67 1.42 12.14
CA PRO A 76 19.66 0.93 11.18
C PRO A 76 19.02 0.11 10.05
N GLN A 77 17.78 -0.34 10.20
CA GLN A 77 17.06 -1.14 9.21
C GLN A 77 15.87 -0.38 8.63
N PRO A 78 15.81 -0.19 7.30
CA PRO A 78 14.68 0.46 6.65
C PRO A 78 13.37 -0.30 6.91
N SER A 79 12.25 0.40 6.95
CA SER A 79 10.93 -0.24 6.97
C SER A 79 10.65 -1.01 5.68
N HIS A 80 9.68 -1.92 5.70
CA HIS A 80 9.25 -2.62 4.48
C HIS A 80 8.80 -1.62 3.40
N ALA A 81 8.06 -0.58 3.79
CA ALA A 81 7.66 0.50 2.88
C ALA A 81 8.86 1.29 2.32
N GLU A 82 9.87 1.62 3.14
CA GLU A 82 11.08 2.32 2.67
C GLU A 82 11.90 1.46 1.70
N ARG A 83 12.06 0.16 1.99
CA ARG A 83 12.71 -0.78 1.07
C ARG A 83 11.96 -0.84 -0.25
N PHE A 84 10.64 -0.95 -0.19
CA PHE A 84 9.81 -1.01 -1.38
C PHE A 84 9.86 0.28 -2.20
N ASN A 85 9.96 1.45 -1.56
CA ASN A 85 10.09 2.74 -2.26
C ASN A 85 11.27 2.77 -3.24
N HIS A 86 12.37 2.06 -2.95
CA HIS A 86 13.49 1.96 -3.87
C HIS A 86 13.10 1.20 -5.16
N ASN A 87 12.43 0.06 -5.01
CA ASN A 87 11.94 -0.74 -6.14
C ASN A 87 10.89 0.02 -6.96
N LEU A 88 9.97 0.71 -6.29
CA LEU A 88 8.94 1.52 -6.93
C LEU A 88 9.55 2.64 -7.78
N ARG A 89 10.55 3.35 -7.25
CA ARG A 89 11.25 4.41 -8.00
C ARG A 89 11.91 3.86 -9.26
N ALA A 90 12.61 2.74 -9.16
CA ALA A 90 13.24 2.09 -10.30
C ALA A 90 12.19 1.70 -11.37
N ALA A 91 11.09 1.08 -10.94
CA ALA A 91 9.99 0.70 -11.84
C ALA A 91 9.34 1.91 -12.52
N LEU A 92 9.11 3.01 -11.78
CA LEU A 92 8.54 4.24 -12.34
C LEU A 92 9.44 4.86 -13.41
N ILE A 93 10.77 4.91 -13.17
CA ILE A 93 11.76 5.40 -14.14
C ILE A 93 11.75 4.54 -15.40
N LEU A 94 11.78 3.21 -15.25
CA LEU A 94 11.71 2.26 -16.36
C LEU A 94 10.43 2.40 -17.19
N TYR A 95 9.29 2.62 -16.53
CA TYR A 95 7.99 2.63 -17.19
C TYR A 95 7.67 3.96 -17.89
N HIS A 96 8.21 5.08 -17.41
CA HIS A 96 7.87 6.42 -17.93
C HIS A 96 9.00 7.12 -18.68
N GLY A 97 10.24 6.63 -18.62
CA GLY A 97 11.38 7.38 -19.17
C GLY A 97 11.38 8.82 -18.65
N ASP A 98 11.45 9.80 -19.56
CA ASP A 98 11.45 11.23 -19.23
C ASP A 98 10.05 11.88 -19.15
N THR A 99 8.98 11.18 -19.52
CA THR A 99 7.62 11.74 -19.60
C THR A 99 6.76 11.38 -18.38
N HIS A 100 6.85 12.20 -17.32
CA HIS A 100 6.16 12.01 -16.04
C HIS A 100 4.64 12.33 -16.04
N VAL A 101 3.94 12.24 -17.16
CA VAL A 101 2.59 12.83 -17.31
C VAL A 101 1.45 11.92 -16.84
N THR A 102 1.64 10.60 -16.75
CA THR A 102 0.56 9.62 -16.47
C THR A 102 0.92 8.58 -15.39
N TRP A 103 1.86 8.92 -14.48
CA TRP A 103 2.35 8.00 -13.45
C TRP A 103 1.26 7.46 -12.53
N ASP A 104 0.22 8.25 -12.30
CA ASP A 104 -0.93 7.93 -11.45
C ASP A 104 -1.86 6.90 -12.09
N GLN A 105 -2.08 6.97 -13.41
CA GLN A 105 -2.90 6.01 -14.16
C GLN A 105 -2.26 4.61 -14.19
N ASN A 106 -0.93 4.56 -14.25
CA ASN A 106 -0.17 3.33 -14.31
C ASN A 106 0.08 2.70 -12.93
N LEU A 107 -0.18 3.44 -11.84
CA LEU A 107 0.12 2.98 -10.49
C LEU A 107 -0.65 1.71 -10.12
N THR A 108 -1.90 1.59 -10.59
CA THR A 108 -2.73 0.39 -10.40
C THR A 108 -2.12 -0.84 -11.08
N TRP A 109 -1.60 -0.68 -12.30
CA TRP A 109 -0.95 -1.76 -13.04
C TRP A 109 0.40 -2.14 -12.44
N LEU A 110 1.16 -1.16 -11.95
CA LEU A 110 2.39 -1.42 -11.19
C LEU A 110 2.10 -2.18 -9.90
N GLN A 111 1.08 -1.79 -9.15
CA GLN A 111 0.66 -2.50 -7.95
C GLN A 111 0.31 -3.97 -8.28
N LEU A 112 -0.44 -4.20 -9.35
CA LEU A 112 -0.73 -5.56 -9.82
C LEU A 112 0.56 -6.33 -10.10
N ALA A 113 1.46 -5.75 -10.90
CA ALA A 113 2.72 -6.39 -11.28
C ALA A 113 3.59 -6.74 -10.06
N PHE A 114 3.66 -5.88 -9.04
CA PHE A 114 4.39 -6.18 -7.81
C PHE A 114 3.73 -7.29 -7.00
N ASN A 115 2.40 -7.31 -6.92
CA ASN A 115 1.67 -8.31 -6.14
C ASN A 115 1.58 -9.67 -6.83
N THR A 116 1.81 -9.76 -8.14
CA THR A 116 1.82 -11.02 -8.91
C THR A 116 3.22 -11.45 -9.39
N ALA A 117 4.27 -10.75 -8.97
CA ALA A 117 5.65 -11.17 -9.18
C ALA A 117 6.12 -12.07 -8.04
N ASN A 118 6.85 -13.14 -8.36
CA ASN A 118 7.41 -14.03 -7.34
C ASN A 118 8.37 -13.29 -6.42
N HIS A 119 8.10 -13.35 -5.12
CA HIS A 119 8.96 -12.73 -4.11
C HIS A 119 9.97 -13.76 -3.59
N LYS A 120 11.25 -13.40 -3.58
CA LYS A 120 12.34 -14.35 -3.24
C LYS A 120 12.24 -14.91 -1.82
N ALA A 121 11.67 -14.16 -0.87
CA ALA A 121 11.58 -14.58 0.53
C ALA A 121 10.47 -15.60 0.77
N THR A 122 9.33 -15.45 0.10
CA THR A 122 8.15 -16.32 0.27
C THR A 122 8.12 -17.46 -0.75
N LEU A 123 8.92 -17.37 -1.83
CA LEU A 123 8.90 -18.28 -2.99
C LEU A 123 7.52 -18.37 -3.67
N ALA A 124 6.69 -17.36 -3.44
CA ALA A 124 5.35 -17.20 -4.00
C ALA A 124 5.13 -15.72 -4.32
N THR A 125 4.08 -15.41 -5.06
CA THR A 125 3.66 -14.02 -5.25
C THR A 125 3.01 -13.48 -3.96
N PRO A 126 3.13 -12.18 -3.65
CA PRO A 126 2.41 -11.60 -2.52
C PRO A 126 0.90 -11.88 -2.54
N PHE A 127 0.29 -11.89 -3.74
CA PHE A 127 -1.11 -12.23 -3.93
C PHE A 127 -1.44 -13.65 -3.47
N GLU A 128 -0.63 -14.66 -3.84
CA GLU A 128 -0.85 -16.05 -3.42
C GLU A 128 -0.69 -16.25 -1.91
N VAL A 129 0.20 -15.48 -1.27
CA VAL A 129 0.37 -15.56 0.20
C VAL A 129 -0.86 -15.02 0.92
N VAL A 130 -1.47 -13.94 0.40
CA VAL A 130 -2.68 -13.35 0.98
C VAL A 130 -3.93 -14.15 0.62
N PHE A 131 -4.00 -14.63 -0.62
CA PHE A 131 -5.10 -15.40 -1.18
C PHE A 131 -4.57 -16.71 -1.76
N PRO A 132 -4.48 -17.79 -0.96
CA PRO A 132 -3.90 -19.06 -1.39
C PRO A 132 -4.76 -19.84 -2.42
N LEU A 133 -5.76 -19.19 -3.01
CA LEU A 133 -6.62 -19.75 -4.05
C LEU A 133 -6.10 -19.35 -5.44
N VAL A 134 -6.12 -20.30 -6.36
CA VAL A 134 -5.80 -20.05 -7.78
C VAL A 134 -6.84 -19.09 -8.35
N TRP A 135 -6.41 -17.92 -8.85
CA TRP A 135 -7.32 -16.87 -9.33
C TRP A 135 -7.75 -17.03 -10.81
N ASP A 136 -7.60 -18.24 -11.37
CA ASP A 136 -7.97 -18.60 -12.75
C ASP A 136 -9.43 -19.05 -12.83
N HIS A 137 -10.35 -18.19 -12.41
CA HIS A 137 -11.78 -18.49 -12.39
C HIS A 137 -12.54 -17.74 -13.49
N LEU A 138 -13.71 -18.26 -13.86
CA LEU A 138 -14.61 -17.59 -14.80
C LEU A 138 -15.22 -16.36 -14.12
N PHE A 139 -15.00 -15.19 -14.69
CA PHE A 139 -15.59 -13.93 -14.23
C PHE A 139 -16.80 -13.55 -15.06
N TYR A 140 -17.87 -13.08 -14.39
CA TYR A 140 -19.04 -12.49 -15.04
C TYR A 140 -19.02 -10.98 -14.82
N VAL A 141 -19.18 -10.20 -15.90
CA VAL A 141 -19.32 -8.73 -15.83
C VAL A 141 -20.78 -8.37 -16.07
N GLY A 142 -21.43 -7.77 -15.07
CA GLY A 142 -22.81 -7.30 -15.15
C GLY A 142 -22.94 -5.93 -15.81
N GLY A 143 -24.02 -5.71 -16.56
CA GLY A 143 -24.38 -4.41 -17.12
C GLY A 143 -24.91 -3.42 -16.06
N LYS A 144 -25.14 -2.16 -16.48
CA LYS A 144 -25.51 -1.05 -15.58
C LYS A 144 -26.73 -1.37 -14.71
N SER A 145 -26.53 -1.33 -13.40
CA SER A 145 -27.61 -1.33 -12.41
C SER A 145 -28.22 0.08 -12.34
N LYS A 146 -29.54 0.20 -12.57
CA LYS A 146 -30.28 1.44 -12.29
C LYS A 146 -30.71 1.38 -10.83
N ILE A 147 -29.91 1.99 -9.96
CA ILE A 147 -30.29 2.29 -8.58
C ILE A 147 -30.44 3.81 -8.49
#